data_AF-A0A528WQG4-F1
#
_entry.id   AF-A0A528WQG4-F1
#
_cell.length_a   1.000
_cell.length_b   1.000
_cell.length_c   1.000
_cell.angle_alpha   90.00
_cell.angle_beta   90.00
_cell.angle_gamma   90.00
#
_symmetry.space_group_name_H-M   'P 1'
#
loop_
_entity.id
_entity.type
_entity.pdbx_description
1 polymer ?
#
loop_
_entity_poly.entity_id
_entity_poly.type
_entity_poly.pdbx_seq_one_letter_code
_entity_poly.pdbx_strand_id
1 'polypeptide(L)'
;MARVISVEAERFPIAGTFTISRGSKTEAEVITVTIGENGHAGRGECVPYKRYGETMEGVRAAIEAMRGQIIGGIDRTALLAAMPAGAARNAIDCALWDLEAKLSGRPVADAIGAVSPK
;
A
#
# COMPACT_ATOMS: atom_id res chain seq x y z
N MET A 1 4.60 21.20 -5.21
CA MET A 1 3.13 21.06 -5.38
C MET A 1 2.56 20.31 -4.19
N ALA A 2 1.27 20.45 -3.89
CA ALA A 2 0.64 19.68 -2.82
C ALA A 2 0.63 18.18 -3.14
N ARG A 3 0.80 17.34 -2.11
CA ARG A 3 0.72 15.88 -2.23
C ARG A 3 -0.73 15.45 -2.50
N VAL A 4 -0.94 14.49 -3.37
CA VAL A 4 -2.27 13.92 -3.70
C VAL A 4 -2.30 12.42 -3.44
N ILE A 5 -3.48 11.86 -3.19
CA ILE A 5 -3.68 10.42 -2.98
C ILE A 5 -4.89 9.91 -3.75
N SER A 6 -4.72 8.75 -4.40
CA SER A 6 -5.79 7.93 -4.99
C SER A 6 -5.81 6.54 -4.36
N VAL A 7 -7.00 5.94 -4.30
CA VAL A 7 -7.24 4.65 -3.65
C VAL A 7 -8.19 3.86 -4.53
N GLU A 8 -7.70 2.75 -5.08
CA GLU A 8 -8.44 1.92 -6.02
C GLU A 8 -8.63 0.52 -5.44
N ALA A 9 -9.82 -0.06 -5.65
CA ALA A 9 -10.10 -1.45 -5.34
C ALA A 9 -10.14 -2.23 -6.66
N GLU A 10 -9.31 -3.25 -6.76
CA GLU A 10 -9.11 -4.02 -8.00
C GLU A 10 -9.35 -5.51 -7.74
N ARG A 11 -9.79 -6.21 -8.78
CA ARG A 11 -10.04 -7.65 -8.75
C ARG A 11 -9.35 -8.33 -9.91
N PHE A 12 -8.54 -9.34 -9.58
CA PHE A 12 -7.78 -10.10 -10.56
C PHE A 12 -8.24 -11.56 -10.54
N PRO A 13 -8.63 -12.14 -11.70
CA PRO A 13 -9.01 -13.54 -11.76
C PRO A 13 -7.78 -14.43 -11.49
N ILE A 14 -7.98 -15.46 -10.67
CA ILE A 14 -6.97 -16.48 -10.43
C ILE A 14 -7.06 -17.52 -11.54
N ALA A 15 -5.91 -17.98 -12.05
CA ALA A 15 -5.86 -19.09 -12.99
C ALA A 15 -6.36 -20.39 -12.32
N GLY A 16 -7.64 -20.69 -12.50
CA GLY A 16 -8.33 -21.79 -11.81
C GLY A 16 -8.77 -21.37 -10.41
N THR A 17 -8.35 -22.14 -9.41
CA THR A 17 -8.79 -21.96 -8.01
C THR A 17 -7.61 -22.06 -7.06
N PHE A 18 -7.39 -21.05 -6.24
CA PHE A 18 -6.42 -21.10 -5.16
C PHE A 18 -7.08 -21.59 -3.87
N THR A 19 -6.65 -22.73 -3.34
CA THR A 19 -7.27 -23.38 -2.17
C THR A 19 -6.27 -23.56 -1.04
N ILE A 20 -6.70 -23.20 0.17
CA ILE A 20 -6.04 -23.54 1.44
C ILE A 20 -7.05 -24.25 2.34
N SER A 21 -6.62 -24.78 3.50
CA SER A 21 -7.52 -25.52 4.41
C SER A 21 -8.75 -24.75 4.90
N ARG A 22 -8.72 -23.41 4.81
CA ARG A 22 -9.82 -22.52 5.22
C ARG A 22 -10.77 -22.13 4.08
N GLY A 23 -10.54 -22.61 2.86
CA GLY A 23 -11.40 -22.35 1.72
C GLY A 23 -10.64 -22.05 0.44
N SER A 24 -11.42 -21.71 -0.59
CA SER A 24 -10.95 -21.49 -1.95
C SER A 24 -11.26 -20.08 -2.42
N LYS A 25 -10.43 -19.55 -3.31
CA LYS A 25 -10.63 -18.27 -4.00
C LYS A 25 -10.45 -18.46 -5.50
N THR A 26 -11.28 -17.77 -6.27
CA THR A 26 -11.18 -17.64 -7.73
C THR A 26 -10.71 -16.25 -8.16
N GLU A 27 -10.63 -15.30 -7.22
CA GLU A 27 -10.19 -13.92 -7.46
C GLU A 27 -9.29 -13.44 -6.33
N ALA A 28 -8.33 -12.58 -6.68
CA ALA A 28 -7.57 -11.77 -5.75
C ALA A 28 -8.16 -10.36 -5.71
N GLU A 29 -8.69 -9.96 -4.57
CA GLU A 29 -9.17 -8.60 -4.31
C GLU A 29 -8.06 -7.82 -3.60
N VAL A 30 -7.65 -6.69 -4.19
CA VAL A 30 -6.55 -5.86 -3.69
C VAL A 30 -6.98 -4.40 -3.60
N ILE A 31 -6.32 -3.65 -2.74
CA ILE A 31 -6.43 -2.19 -2.71
C ILE A 31 -5.07 -1.60 -3.05
N THR A 32 -5.05 -0.74 -4.05
CA THR A 32 -3.88 0.02 -4.46
C THR A 32 -4.00 1.47 -3.99
N VAL A 33 -2.87 2.03 -3.56
CA VAL A 33 -2.73 3.41 -3.14
C VAL A 33 -1.66 4.06 -3.99
N THR A 34 -2.00 5.20 -4.59
CA THR A 34 -1.04 6.03 -5.32
C THR A 34 -0.89 7.38 -4.62
N ILE A 35 0.34 7.77 -4.28
CA ILE A 35 0.66 9.06 -3.67
C ILE A 35 1.53 9.87 -4.64
N GLY A 36 1.03 11.03 -5.06
CA GLY A 36 1.70 11.91 -6.02
C GLY A 36 2.30 13.15 -5.35
N GLU A 37 3.54 13.49 -5.69
CA GLU A 37 4.23 14.70 -5.22
C GLU A 37 5.30 15.15 -6.23
N ASN A 38 5.34 16.45 -6.53
CA ASN A 38 6.35 17.08 -7.40
C ASN A 38 6.58 16.36 -8.75
N GLY A 39 5.51 15.86 -9.37
CA GLY A 39 5.58 15.16 -10.66
C GLY A 39 5.94 13.66 -10.56
N HIS A 40 6.23 13.15 -9.38
CA HIS A 40 6.45 11.73 -9.12
C HIS A 40 5.22 11.09 -8.47
N ALA A 41 5.06 9.78 -8.64
CA ALA A 41 3.99 9.01 -8.02
C ALA A 41 4.52 7.70 -7.47
N GLY A 42 4.34 7.47 -6.17
CA GLY A 42 4.61 6.20 -5.50
C GLY A 42 3.36 5.34 -5.41
N ARG A 43 3.50 4.03 -5.60
CA ARG A 43 2.42 3.05 -5.55
C ARG A 43 2.69 2.00 -4.48
N GLY A 44 1.63 1.64 -3.75
CA GLY A 44 1.63 0.52 -2.84
C GLY A 44 0.34 -0.28 -2.97
N GLU A 45 0.42 -1.56 -2.65
CA GLU A 45 -0.71 -2.49 -2.75
C GLU A 45 -0.87 -3.24 -1.43
N CYS A 46 -2.10 -3.58 -1.08
CA CYS A 46 -2.37 -4.53 -0.03
C CYS A 46 -3.51 -5.48 -0.38
N VAL A 47 -3.55 -6.60 0.32
CA VAL A 47 -4.58 -7.63 0.19
C VAL A 47 -5.31 -7.75 1.53
N PRO A 48 -6.54 -7.22 1.66
CA PRO A 48 -7.32 -7.37 2.89
C PRO A 48 -7.57 -8.85 3.23
N TYR A 49 -7.24 -9.24 4.47
CA TYR A 49 -7.28 -10.63 4.88
C TYR A 49 -8.37 -10.90 5.94
N LYS A 50 -9.50 -11.49 5.51
CA LYS A 50 -10.66 -11.85 6.36
C LYS A 50 -10.29 -12.60 7.64
N ARG A 51 -9.26 -13.46 7.60
CA ARG A 51 -8.79 -14.21 8.78
C ARG A 51 -8.30 -13.29 9.89
N TYR A 52 -7.81 -12.09 9.58
CA TYR A 52 -7.37 -11.08 10.54
C TYR A 52 -8.44 -10.01 10.81
N GLY A 53 -9.70 -10.26 10.40
CA GLY A 53 -10.80 -9.32 10.60
C GLY A 53 -10.85 -8.17 9.58
N GLU A 54 -10.01 -8.22 8.54
CA GLU A 54 -9.99 -7.18 7.51
C GLU A 54 -11.03 -7.43 6.41
N THR A 55 -11.60 -6.33 5.90
CA THR A 55 -12.51 -6.31 4.75
C THR A 55 -12.04 -5.27 3.74
N MET A 56 -12.45 -5.40 2.48
CA MET A 56 -12.16 -4.39 1.44
C MET A 56 -12.63 -2.99 1.87
N GLU A 57 -13.86 -2.91 2.36
CA GLU A 57 -14.46 -1.66 2.82
C GLU A 57 -13.73 -1.07 4.03
N GLY A 58 -13.41 -1.90 5.04
CA GLY A 58 -12.74 -1.46 6.26
C GLY A 58 -11.31 -1.00 5.98
N VAL A 59 -10.57 -1.72 5.13
CA VAL A 59 -9.21 -1.32 4.74
C VAL A 59 -9.24 -0.03 3.92
N ARG A 60 -10.16 0.10 2.95
CA ARG A 60 -10.33 1.34 2.18
C ARG A 60 -10.66 2.52 3.09
N ALA A 61 -11.60 2.35 4.02
CA ALA A 61 -11.98 3.40 4.97
C ALA A 61 -10.80 3.82 5.86
N ALA A 62 -9.98 2.87 6.32
CA ALA A 62 -8.78 3.16 7.09
C ALA A 62 -7.74 3.96 6.28
N ILE A 63 -7.57 3.66 4.99
CA ILE A 63 -6.69 4.43 4.10
C ILE A 63 -7.25 5.86 3.90
N GLU A 64 -8.55 5.98 3.62
CA GLU A 64 -9.20 7.28 3.41
C GLU A 64 -9.15 8.18 4.66
N ALA A 65 -9.23 7.60 5.86
CA ALA A 65 -9.06 8.34 7.11
C ALA A 65 -7.67 9.01 7.23
N MET A 66 -6.64 8.46 6.58
CA MET A 66 -5.29 9.02 6.54
C MET A 66 -5.10 10.11 5.48
N ARG A 67 -6.09 10.35 4.59
CA ARG A 67 -5.99 11.27 3.45
C ARG A 67 -5.47 12.65 3.85
N GLY A 68 -5.99 13.22 4.94
CA GLY A 68 -5.57 14.55 5.42
C GLY A 68 -4.10 14.59 5.82
N GLN A 69 -3.62 13.60 6.58
CA GLN A 69 -2.22 13.52 7.00
C GLN A 69 -1.29 13.24 5.81
N ILE A 70 -1.73 12.42 4.86
CA ILE A 70 -0.98 12.14 3.63
C ILE A 70 -0.83 13.40 2.79
N ILE A 71 -1.92 14.13 2.50
CA ILE A 71 -1.85 15.42 1.80
C ILE A 71 -0.98 16.42 2.57
N GLY A 72 -1.01 16.37 3.91
CA GLY A 72 -0.16 17.15 4.80
C GLY A 72 1.31 16.74 4.84
N GLY A 73 1.73 15.75 4.05
CA GLY A 73 3.13 15.36 3.91
C GLY A 73 3.63 14.37 4.96
N ILE A 74 2.76 13.52 5.51
CA ILE A 74 3.19 12.53 6.51
C ILE A 74 4.36 11.68 6.01
N ASP A 75 5.33 11.59 6.91
CA ASP A 75 6.37 10.60 7.13
C ASP A 75 6.10 9.09 7.04
N ARG A 76 7.00 8.26 6.52
CA ARG A 76 6.98 6.80 6.81
C ARG A 76 7.14 6.50 8.30
N THR A 77 8.00 7.23 9.00
CA THR A 77 8.20 7.04 10.45
C THR A 77 6.98 7.51 11.22
N ALA A 78 6.44 8.68 10.87
CA ALA A 78 5.22 9.19 11.48
C ALA A 78 4.00 8.29 11.22
N LEU A 79 3.91 7.64 10.05
CA LEU A 79 2.87 6.68 9.73
C LEU A 79 2.82 5.51 10.72
N LEU A 80 3.97 5.02 11.19
CA LEU A 80 4.02 3.91 12.16
C LEU A 80 3.33 4.24 13.48
N ALA A 81 3.37 5.49 13.90
CA ALA A 81 2.70 5.97 15.11
C ALA A 81 1.22 6.29 14.86
N ALA A 82 0.89 6.80 13.67
CA ALA A 82 -0.46 7.21 13.31
C ALA A 82 -1.37 6.03 12.93
N MET A 83 -0.81 4.90 12.49
CA MET A 83 -1.59 3.79 11.95
C MET A 83 -1.11 2.43 12.50
N PRO A 84 -2.03 1.56 12.98
CA PRO A 84 -1.67 0.22 13.41
C PRO A 84 -1.19 -0.65 12.25
N ALA A 85 -0.58 -1.79 12.58
CA ALA A 85 -0.21 -2.79 11.58
C ALA A 85 -1.47 -3.37 10.90
N GLY A 86 -1.41 -3.55 9.59
CA GLY A 86 -2.50 -4.11 8.78
C GLY A 86 -2.32 -3.79 7.29
N ALA A 87 -3.22 -4.31 6.46
CA ALA A 87 -3.21 -4.14 5.02
C ALA A 87 -3.25 -2.64 4.64
N ALA A 88 -4.04 -1.84 5.33
CA ALA A 88 -4.14 -0.40 5.07
C ALA A 88 -2.78 0.31 5.20
N ARG A 89 -2.05 0.04 6.30
CA ARG A 89 -0.71 0.61 6.50
C ARG A 89 0.30 0.07 5.49
N ASN A 90 0.20 -1.21 5.09
CA ASN A 90 1.06 -1.79 4.08
C ASN A 90 0.97 -1.02 2.74
N ALA A 91 -0.24 -0.73 2.28
CA ALA A 91 -0.41 0.00 1.02
C ALA A 91 0.16 1.42 1.09
N ILE A 92 -0.09 2.16 2.18
CA ILE A 92 0.42 3.52 2.34
C ILE A 92 1.94 3.54 2.51
N ASP A 93 2.51 2.68 3.37
CA ASP A 93 3.95 2.64 3.63
C ASP A 93 4.74 2.32 2.34
N CYS A 94 4.29 1.31 1.59
CA CYS A 94 4.89 0.97 0.29
C CYS A 94 4.77 2.11 -0.72
N ALA A 95 3.63 2.81 -0.77
CA ALA A 95 3.45 3.97 -1.65
C ALA A 95 4.40 5.11 -1.28
N LEU A 96 4.65 5.35 0.01
CA LEU A 96 5.62 6.35 0.48
C LEU A 96 7.06 5.94 0.14
N TRP A 97 7.41 4.66 0.32
CA TRP A 97 8.72 4.13 -0.08
C TRP A 97 9.00 4.34 -1.57
N ASP A 98 8.05 3.97 -2.42
CA ASP A 98 8.17 4.12 -3.87
C ASP A 98 8.24 5.60 -4.28
N LEU A 99 7.47 6.48 -3.62
CA LEU A 99 7.52 7.91 -3.86
C LEU A 99 8.87 8.51 -3.46
N GLU A 100 9.38 8.20 -2.27
CA GLU A 100 10.68 8.67 -1.78
C GLU A 100 11.82 8.22 -2.69
N ALA A 101 11.79 6.99 -3.17
CA ALA A 101 12.79 6.49 -4.11
C ALA A 101 12.79 7.28 -5.42
N LYS A 102 11.59 7.59 -5.95
CA LYS A 102 11.43 8.38 -7.18
C LYS A 102 11.82 9.84 -7.02
N LEU A 103 11.53 10.45 -5.87
CA LEU A 103 11.89 11.83 -5.55
C LEU A 103 13.40 11.99 -5.32
N SER A 104 14.03 11.04 -4.63
CA SER A 104 15.45 11.10 -4.30
C SER A 104 16.37 10.54 -5.40
N GLY A 105 15.81 9.79 -6.34
CA GLY A 105 16.58 9.03 -7.33
C GLY A 105 17.33 7.83 -6.73
N ARG A 106 17.11 7.50 -5.45
CA ARG A 106 17.72 6.35 -4.78
C ARG A 106 16.73 5.17 -4.76
N PRO A 107 17.04 4.03 -5.42
CA PRO A 107 16.18 2.86 -5.38
C PRO A 107 15.88 2.39 -3.95
N VAL A 108 14.67 1.87 -3.72
CA VAL A 108 14.27 1.31 -2.41
C VAL A 108 15.25 0.22 -1.95
N ALA A 109 15.69 -0.65 -2.88
CA ALA A 109 16.66 -1.70 -2.60
C ALA A 109 17.95 -1.15 -1.95
N ASP A 110 18.50 -0.06 -2.51
CA ASP A 110 19.68 0.59 -1.96
C ASP A 110 19.38 1.27 -0.61
N ALA A 111 18.17 1.82 -0.47
CA ALA A 111 17.73 2.48 0.76
C ALA A 111 17.59 1.49 1.94
N ILE A 112 17.17 0.25 1.67
CA ILE A 112 17.08 -0.82 2.68
C ILE A 112 18.37 -1.65 2.80
N GLY A 113 19.40 -1.33 2.01
CA GLY A 113 20.68 -2.07 2.01
C GLY A 113 20.55 -3.48 1.44
N ALA A 114 19.60 -3.72 0.55
CA ALA A 114 19.46 -5.00 -0.14
C ALA A 114 20.68 -5.22 -1.04
N VAL A 115 21.28 -6.40 -0.93
CA VAL A 115 22.35 -6.83 -1.83
C VAL A 115 21.70 -7.33 -3.11
N SER A 116 22.18 -6.90 -4.27
CA SER A 116 21.71 -7.48 -5.54
C SER A 116 21.92 -9.00 -5.50
N PRO A 117 20.90 -9.80 -5.87
CA PRO A 117 21.09 -11.23 -6.06
C PRO A 117 22.21 -11.46 -7.07
N LYS A 118 23.05 -12.47 -6.82
CA LYS A 118 24.06 -12.93 -7.80
C LYS A 118 23.39 -13.63 -8.97
#